data_AF-A0A7D5M2J9-F1
#
_entry.id   AF-A0A7D5M2J9-F1
#
_cell.length_a   1.000
_cell.length_b   1.000
_cell.length_c   1.000
_cell.angle_alpha   90.00
_cell.angle_beta   90.00
_cell.angle_gamma   90.00
#
_symmetry.space_group_name_H-M   'P 1'
#
loop_
_entity.id
_entity.type
_entity.pdbx_description
1 polymer ?
#
loop_
_entity_poly.entity_id
_entity_poly.type
_entity_poly.pdbx_seq_one_letter_code
_entity_poly.pdbx_strand_id
1 'polypeptide(L)'
;MTGRTIGFGTFFYPPSQLYEANPEKLPRISTIKRPIVIDTTTSEGLRVLVTDDCFVCPIGKNEDEAFEFLNVLFAVFITKFHRARFITKNDICGFTWKEDWDYVVAAGSLSKSLRVIQESKREDDVDYEYWSTIERQPIQKHLMEMLIDQSARFLDNDSFKNDLLIIGESGGMYQDELFSISFLNSWIVIESVIERVWEKFVKDLKRTKEERQALKNHHSWSTSHYIEAFTFSEKLDSKGYECFTKLRKLRNDIVHRKKREVTQENAWNCLNIAITLIYNQLNQLENPFEDVEYQIKEFDS
;
A
#
# COMPACT_ATOMS: atom_id res chain seq x y z
N MET A 1 -32.70 -15.03 14.24
CA MET A 1 -32.24 -15.79 13.05
C MET A 1 -30.94 -15.15 12.62
N THR A 2 -29.80 -15.78 12.89
CA THR A 2 -28.50 -15.30 12.38
C THR A 2 -28.46 -15.60 10.87
N GLY A 3 -28.54 -14.54 10.06
CA GLY A 3 -28.50 -14.66 8.61
C GLY A 3 -27.12 -15.13 8.14
N ARG A 4 -27.06 -15.88 7.03
CA ARG A 4 -25.80 -16.09 6.32
C ARG A 4 -25.39 -14.77 5.68
N THR A 5 -24.16 -14.36 5.90
CA THR A 5 -23.55 -13.23 5.20
C THR A 5 -22.81 -13.76 3.98
N ILE A 6 -23.10 -13.18 2.83
CA ILE A 6 -22.35 -13.36 1.59
C ILE A 6 -21.58 -12.06 1.35
N GLY A 7 -20.29 -12.15 1.05
CA GLY A 7 -19.45 -10.98 0.79
C GLY A 7 -18.32 -11.28 -0.17
N PHE A 8 -17.39 -10.34 -0.27
CA PHE A 8 -16.24 -10.39 -1.17
C PHE A 8 -14.93 -10.18 -0.41
N GLY A 9 -13.91 -10.96 -0.74
CA GLY A 9 -12.61 -10.94 -0.11
C GLY A 9 -11.49 -11.33 -1.06
N THR A 10 -10.24 -11.28 -0.59
CA THR A 10 -9.06 -11.70 -1.35
C THR A 10 -7.97 -12.24 -0.42
N PHE A 11 -7.03 -12.99 -0.98
CA PHE A 11 -5.77 -13.32 -0.32
C PHE A 11 -4.77 -12.16 -0.43
N PHE A 12 -3.82 -12.11 0.49
CA PHE A 12 -2.64 -11.24 0.36
C PHE A 12 -1.63 -11.76 -0.68
N TYR A 13 -0.98 -10.83 -1.38
CA TYR A 13 0.04 -11.11 -2.39
C TYR A 13 1.28 -10.22 -2.14
N PRO A 14 2.49 -10.78 -1.92
CA PRO A 14 2.83 -12.20 -1.97
C PRO A 14 2.08 -13.04 -0.90
N PRO A 15 2.00 -14.37 -1.10
CA PRO A 15 1.42 -15.29 -0.13
C PRO A 15 1.88 -14.96 1.30
N SER A 16 0.93 -14.75 2.20
CA SER A 16 1.19 -14.30 3.57
C SER A 16 0.47 -15.19 4.58
N GLN A 17 0.90 -15.13 5.84
CA GLN A 17 0.32 -15.92 6.93
C GLN A 17 0.41 -15.17 8.26
N LEU A 18 -0.60 -15.32 9.14
CA LEU A 18 -0.56 -14.74 10.48
C LEU A 18 0.30 -15.59 11.44
N TYR A 19 1.35 -14.99 12.02
CA TYR A 19 2.47 -15.67 12.72
C TYR A 19 2.12 -16.28 14.09
N GLU A 20 0.99 -15.94 14.72
CA GLU A 20 0.57 -16.56 15.99
C GLU A 20 -0.06 -17.95 15.81
N ALA A 21 -0.24 -18.42 14.57
CA ALA A 21 -0.50 -19.81 14.26
C ALA A 21 0.84 -20.55 14.18
N ASN A 22 1.19 -21.33 15.21
CA ASN A 22 2.37 -22.19 15.21
C ASN A 22 2.42 -23.03 13.90
N PRO A 23 3.37 -22.78 12.97
CA PRO A 23 3.32 -23.33 11.62
C PRO A 23 3.40 -24.87 11.60
N GLU A 24 4.01 -25.48 12.62
CA GLU A 24 4.11 -26.93 12.78
C GLU A 24 2.77 -27.62 13.14
N LYS A 25 1.73 -26.85 13.45
CA LYS A 25 0.44 -27.38 13.92
C LYS A 25 -0.76 -26.77 13.20
N LEU A 26 -0.61 -26.30 11.97
CA LEU A 26 -1.79 -26.07 11.15
C LEU A 26 -2.47 -27.44 10.96
N PRO A 27 -3.68 -27.66 11.52
CA PRO A 27 -4.35 -28.91 11.29
C PRO A 27 -4.55 -29.03 9.78
N ARG A 28 -4.41 -30.24 9.23
CA ARG A 28 -5.01 -30.55 7.92
C ARG A 28 -6.52 -30.42 8.10
N ILE A 29 -7.03 -29.20 8.05
CA ILE A 29 -8.46 -28.93 8.11
C ILE A 29 -8.96 -29.30 6.73
N SER A 30 -9.61 -30.45 6.64
CA SER A 30 -10.26 -30.87 5.41
C SER A 30 -11.30 -29.82 5.00
N THR A 31 -11.26 -29.41 3.73
CA THR A 31 -12.34 -28.82 2.94
C THR A 31 -12.78 -27.39 3.28
N ILE A 32 -12.40 -26.42 2.43
CA ILE A 32 -13.04 -25.10 2.16
C ILE A 32 -13.10 -24.09 3.34
N LYS A 33 -13.02 -24.55 4.59
CA LYS A 33 -13.13 -23.72 5.80
C LYS A 33 -11.79 -23.10 6.15
N ARG A 34 -11.74 -21.78 6.16
CA ARG A 34 -10.54 -21.00 6.52
C ARG A 34 -10.75 -20.40 7.91
N PRO A 35 -10.00 -20.85 8.94
CA PRO A 35 -10.16 -20.36 10.31
C PRO A 35 -9.98 -18.85 10.40
N ILE A 36 -10.88 -18.18 11.10
CA ILE A 36 -10.79 -16.75 11.39
C ILE A 36 -9.81 -16.55 12.55
N VAL A 37 -8.81 -15.70 12.34
CA VAL A 37 -7.79 -15.35 13.34
C VAL A 37 -7.99 -13.92 13.85
N ILE A 38 -8.51 -13.03 12.99
CA ILE A 38 -8.89 -11.66 13.32
C ILE A 38 -10.36 -11.48 12.99
N ASP A 39 -11.13 -11.03 13.98
CA ASP A 39 -12.47 -10.47 13.82
C ASP A 39 -12.45 -9.12 14.52
N THR A 40 -12.34 -8.05 13.73
CA THR A 40 -12.15 -6.69 14.24
C THR A 40 -13.14 -5.73 13.59
N THR A 41 -13.40 -4.61 14.26
CA THR A 41 -14.15 -3.48 13.72
C THR A 41 -13.26 -2.26 13.77
N THR A 42 -13.08 -1.60 12.62
CA THR A 42 -12.25 -0.40 12.52
C THR A 42 -12.88 0.79 13.24
N SER A 43 -12.07 1.82 13.46
CA SER A 43 -12.49 3.13 13.97
C SER A 43 -13.60 3.78 13.13
N GLU A 44 -13.70 3.44 11.84
CA GLU A 44 -14.77 3.88 10.92
C GLU A 44 -15.99 2.92 10.91
N GLY A 45 -16.03 1.92 11.79
CA GLY A 45 -17.15 0.99 11.93
C GLY A 45 -17.18 -0.15 10.90
N LEU A 46 -16.14 -0.33 10.09
CA LEU A 46 -16.03 -1.44 9.16
C LEU A 46 -15.61 -2.71 9.90
N ARG A 47 -16.46 -3.74 9.91
CA ARG A 47 -16.08 -5.07 10.41
C ARG A 47 -15.27 -5.81 9.35
N VAL A 48 -14.13 -6.38 9.74
CA VAL A 48 -13.23 -7.13 8.87
C VAL A 48 -12.87 -8.46 9.52
N LEU A 49 -13.01 -9.54 8.77
CA LEU A 49 -12.52 -10.86 9.16
C LEU A 49 -11.22 -11.16 8.40
N VAL A 50 -10.24 -11.75 9.08
CA VAL A 50 -9.00 -12.24 8.44
C VAL A 50 -8.73 -13.66 8.90
N THR A 51 -8.42 -14.52 7.93
CA THR A 51 -8.08 -15.92 8.18
C THR A 51 -6.59 -16.10 8.44
N ASP A 52 -6.22 -17.31 8.88
CA ASP A 52 -4.83 -17.71 9.13
C ASP A 52 -3.90 -17.52 7.91
N ASP A 53 -4.40 -17.76 6.69
CA ASP A 53 -3.71 -17.55 5.42
C ASP A 53 -3.93 -16.17 4.79
N CYS A 54 -4.33 -15.19 5.61
CA CYS A 54 -4.52 -13.79 5.20
C CYS A 54 -5.55 -13.62 4.07
N PHE A 55 -6.62 -14.42 4.06
CA PHE A 55 -7.82 -14.10 3.30
C PHE A 55 -8.63 -13.05 4.07
N VAL A 56 -8.75 -11.84 3.50
CA VAL A 56 -9.38 -10.68 4.13
C VAL A 56 -10.79 -10.48 3.61
N CYS A 57 -11.74 -10.31 4.52
CA CYS A 57 -13.17 -10.23 4.26
C CYS A 57 -13.78 -8.95 4.90
N PRO A 58 -13.86 -7.82 4.18
CA PRO A 58 -14.65 -6.67 4.62
C PRO A 58 -16.15 -7.00 4.61
N ILE A 59 -16.79 -6.96 5.78
CA ILE A 59 -18.19 -7.37 5.94
C ILE A 59 -19.14 -6.25 5.52
N GLY A 60 -20.21 -6.62 4.80
CA GLY A 60 -21.28 -5.69 4.40
C GLY A 60 -20.93 -4.81 3.20
N LYS A 61 -19.79 -5.07 2.53
CA LYS A 61 -19.37 -4.38 1.32
C LYS A 61 -19.79 -5.15 0.06
N ASN A 62 -20.19 -4.41 -0.97
CA ASN A 62 -20.35 -4.99 -2.31
C ASN A 62 -18.97 -5.26 -2.96
N GLU A 63 -18.94 -5.86 -4.15
CA GLU A 63 -17.69 -6.24 -4.82
C GLU A 63 -16.76 -5.04 -5.10
N ASP A 64 -17.33 -3.89 -5.50
CA ASP A 64 -16.55 -2.69 -5.82
C ASP A 64 -15.98 -2.04 -4.56
N GLU A 65 -16.80 -1.90 -3.52
CA GLU A 65 -16.35 -1.36 -2.23
C GLU A 65 -15.31 -2.26 -1.54
N ALA A 66 -15.49 -3.58 -1.62
CA ALA A 66 -14.52 -4.53 -1.11
C ALA A 66 -13.20 -4.43 -1.89
N PHE A 67 -13.27 -4.38 -3.22
CA PHE A 67 -12.10 -4.22 -4.08
C PHE A 67 -11.32 -2.93 -3.78
N GLU A 68 -12.02 -1.81 -3.60
CA GLU A 68 -11.40 -0.53 -3.24
C GLU A 68 -10.72 -0.61 -1.87
N PHE A 69 -11.43 -1.05 -0.84
CA PHE A 69 -10.88 -1.20 0.51
C PHE A 69 -9.66 -2.12 0.52
N LEU A 70 -9.73 -3.27 -0.16
CA LEU A 70 -8.64 -4.24 -0.22
C LEU A 70 -7.41 -3.66 -0.93
N ASN A 71 -7.56 -2.92 -2.03
CA ASN A 71 -6.40 -2.26 -2.65
C ASN A 71 -5.80 -1.15 -1.77
N VAL A 72 -6.62 -0.40 -1.02
CA VAL A 72 -6.11 0.52 0.01
C VAL A 72 -5.37 -0.24 1.11
N LEU A 73 -5.84 -1.42 1.51
CA LEU A 73 -5.13 -2.28 2.46
C LEU A 73 -3.77 -2.73 1.95
N PHE A 74 -3.68 -3.15 0.68
CA PHE A 74 -2.41 -3.48 0.05
C PHE A 74 -1.48 -2.27 -0.08
N ALA A 75 -2.03 -1.09 -0.36
CA ALA A 75 -1.28 0.16 -0.38
C ALA A 75 -0.69 0.49 0.98
N VAL A 76 -1.47 0.41 2.06
CA VAL A 76 -0.97 0.66 3.42
C VAL A 76 0.05 -0.41 3.81
N PHE A 77 -0.17 -1.67 3.44
CA PHE A 77 0.76 -2.77 3.68
C PHE A 77 2.15 -2.53 3.08
N ILE A 78 2.22 -1.95 1.87
CA ILE A 78 3.51 -1.68 1.21
C ILE A 78 4.40 -0.74 2.04
N THR A 79 3.80 0.16 2.82
CA THR A 79 4.53 1.12 3.66
C THR A 79 5.30 0.48 4.80
N LYS A 80 4.98 -0.77 5.14
CA LYS A 80 5.65 -1.53 6.21
C LYS A 80 6.58 -2.61 5.67
N PHE A 81 6.17 -3.29 4.60
CA PHE A 81 6.85 -4.51 4.15
C PHE A 81 7.55 -4.37 2.79
N HIS A 82 7.33 -3.26 2.08
CA HIS A 82 7.87 -3.00 0.73
C HIS A 82 7.55 -4.10 -0.31
N ARG A 83 6.63 -5.00 0.03
CA ARG A 83 6.24 -6.15 -0.80
C ARG A 83 4.73 -6.34 -0.72
N ALA A 84 4.02 -5.78 -1.70
CA ALA A 84 2.61 -6.02 -1.93
C ALA A 84 2.34 -5.96 -3.43
N ARG A 85 1.40 -6.79 -3.91
CA ARG A 85 0.90 -6.74 -5.28
C ARG A 85 -0.58 -6.44 -5.28
N PHE A 86 -0.97 -5.38 -5.96
CA PHE A 86 -2.37 -5.02 -6.08
C PHE A 86 -3.22 -6.15 -6.67
N ILE A 87 -4.47 -6.13 -6.27
CA ILE A 87 -5.46 -7.07 -6.71
C ILE A 87 -6.19 -6.50 -7.93
N THR A 88 -6.55 -7.39 -8.84
CA THR A 88 -7.46 -7.14 -9.95
C THR A 88 -8.85 -7.69 -9.60
N LYS A 89 -9.86 -7.39 -10.40
CA LYS A 89 -11.21 -7.95 -10.20
C LYS A 89 -11.22 -9.49 -10.20
N ASN A 90 -10.30 -10.12 -10.94
CA ASN A 90 -10.16 -11.58 -10.98
C ASN A 90 -9.51 -12.18 -9.71
N ASP A 91 -8.97 -11.34 -8.82
CA ASP A 91 -8.45 -11.79 -7.53
C ASP A 91 -9.52 -11.79 -6.43
N ILE A 92 -10.64 -11.08 -6.65
CA ILE A 92 -11.75 -11.05 -5.70
C ILE A 92 -12.49 -12.38 -5.72
N CYS A 93 -12.71 -12.92 -4.52
CA CYS A 93 -13.45 -14.15 -4.27
C CYS A 93 -14.70 -13.84 -3.46
N GLY A 94 -15.81 -14.51 -3.79
CA GLY A 94 -16.96 -14.52 -2.88
C GLY A 94 -16.60 -15.25 -1.59
N PHE A 95 -17.28 -14.97 -0.49
CA PHE A 95 -17.21 -15.80 0.70
C PHE A 95 -18.58 -15.92 1.36
N THR A 96 -18.76 -16.98 2.15
CA THR A 96 -19.90 -17.17 3.04
C THR A 96 -19.43 -17.28 4.48
N TRP A 97 -20.13 -16.59 5.37
CA TRP A 97 -19.87 -16.59 6.81
C TRP A 97 -21.17 -16.48 7.61
N LYS A 98 -21.13 -16.90 8.88
CA LYS A 98 -22.20 -16.69 9.86
C LYS A 98 -21.59 -16.24 11.18
N GLU A 99 -22.35 -15.48 11.95
CA GLU A 99 -21.90 -14.90 13.22
C GLU A 99 -21.40 -15.92 14.26
N ASP A 100 -21.93 -17.15 14.23
CA ASP A 100 -21.53 -18.26 15.08
C ASP A 100 -20.38 -19.11 14.51
N TRP A 101 -19.83 -18.75 13.35
CA TRP A 101 -18.72 -19.46 12.71
C TRP A 101 -17.38 -18.82 13.03
N ASP A 102 -16.42 -19.67 13.44
CA ASP A 102 -15.00 -19.37 13.61
C ASP A 102 -14.19 -19.57 12.31
N TYR A 103 -14.87 -19.70 11.17
CA TYR A 103 -14.27 -19.84 9.85
C TYR A 103 -15.09 -19.12 8.78
N VAL A 104 -14.44 -18.78 7.67
CA VAL A 104 -15.10 -18.38 6.42
C VAL A 104 -15.01 -19.51 5.39
N VAL A 105 -15.98 -19.54 4.47
CA VAL A 105 -15.97 -20.43 3.30
C VAL A 105 -15.72 -19.56 2.09
N ALA A 106 -14.51 -19.60 1.54
CA ALA A 106 -14.19 -18.88 0.30
C ALA A 106 -14.90 -19.58 -0.87
N ALA A 107 -15.77 -18.85 -1.56
CA ALA A 107 -16.40 -19.30 -2.78
C ALA A 107 -15.51 -18.92 -3.97
N GLY A 108 -15.27 -19.87 -4.88
CA GLY A 108 -14.53 -19.57 -6.09
C GLY A 108 -15.24 -18.54 -6.96
N SER A 109 -14.46 -17.67 -7.61
CA SER A 109 -14.92 -16.90 -8.77
C SER A 109 -14.94 -17.77 -10.03
N LEU A 110 -15.76 -17.42 -11.03
CA LEU A 110 -15.73 -18.05 -12.37
C LEU A 110 -14.45 -17.68 -13.14
N SER A 111 -13.87 -16.51 -12.85
CA SER A 111 -12.65 -15.99 -13.48
C SER A 111 -11.55 -15.79 -12.44
N LYS A 112 -11.04 -16.89 -11.88
CA LYS A 112 -9.93 -16.83 -10.92
C LYS A 112 -8.64 -16.43 -11.60
N SER A 113 -7.92 -15.46 -11.02
CA SER A 113 -6.52 -15.24 -11.35
C SER A 113 -5.68 -16.49 -10.99
N LEU A 114 -4.50 -16.63 -11.59
CA LEU A 114 -3.55 -17.69 -11.21
C LEU A 114 -3.18 -17.62 -9.72
N ARG A 115 -3.16 -16.42 -9.14
CA ARG A 115 -2.86 -16.20 -7.72
C ARG A 115 -3.95 -16.78 -6.82
N VAL A 116 -5.22 -16.57 -7.17
CA VAL A 116 -6.36 -17.18 -6.45
C VAL A 116 -6.37 -18.69 -6.63
N ILE A 117 -6.06 -19.20 -7.82
CA ILE A 117 -5.95 -20.66 -8.06
C ILE A 117 -4.88 -21.25 -7.14
N GLN A 118 -3.72 -20.61 -7.06
CA GLN A 118 -2.63 -21.03 -6.19
C GLN A 118 -3.04 -21.07 -4.71
N GLU A 119 -3.80 -20.09 -4.21
CA GLU A 119 -4.29 -20.10 -2.82
C GLU A 119 -5.49 -21.03 -2.58
N SER A 120 -6.23 -21.38 -3.64
CA SER A 120 -7.30 -22.38 -3.59
C SER A 120 -6.74 -23.80 -3.44
N LYS A 121 -5.49 -24.05 -3.84
CA LYS A 121 -4.81 -25.36 -3.69
C LYS A 121 -4.77 -25.89 -2.26
N ARG A 122 -4.91 -25.01 -1.27
CA ARG A 122 -5.08 -25.39 0.14
C ARG A 122 -6.27 -26.34 0.38
N GLU A 123 -7.30 -26.23 -0.47
CA GLU A 123 -8.57 -26.95 -0.30
C GLU A 123 -8.56 -28.35 -0.91
N ASP A 124 -7.53 -28.69 -1.69
CA ASP A 124 -7.39 -29.96 -2.39
C ASP A 124 -6.29 -30.80 -1.73
N ASP A 125 -6.63 -32.03 -1.32
CA ASP A 125 -5.70 -32.93 -0.62
C ASP A 125 -4.44 -33.26 -1.44
N VAL A 126 -4.55 -33.28 -2.78
CA VAL A 126 -3.43 -33.57 -3.70
C VAL A 126 -2.53 -32.34 -3.85
N ASP A 127 -3.13 -31.16 -3.98
CA ASP A 127 -2.38 -29.91 -4.17
C ASP A 127 -1.93 -29.25 -2.86
N TYR A 128 -2.40 -29.71 -1.69
CA TYR A 128 -2.04 -29.15 -0.38
C TYR A 128 -0.53 -29.21 -0.12
N GLU A 129 0.12 -30.31 -0.51
CA GLU A 129 1.57 -30.47 -0.35
C GLU A 129 2.31 -29.34 -1.08
N TYR A 130 1.94 -29.07 -2.34
CA TYR A 130 2.50 -27.95 -3.08
C TYR A 130 2.20 -26.60 -2.41
N TRP A 131 0.95 -26.37 -2.00
CA TRP A 131 0.56 -25.13 -1.30
C TRP A 131 1.40 -24.88 -0.04
N SER A 132 1.69 -25.93 0.72
CA SER A 132 2.47 -25.86 1.97
C SER A 132 3.97 -25.58 1.77
N THR A 133 4.49 -25.77 0.56
CA THR A 133 5.89 -25.49 0.22
C THR A 133 6.15 -24.04 -0.21
N ILE A 134 5.08 -23.27 -0.46
CA ILE A 134 5.19 -21.86 -0.83
C ILE A 134 5.65 -21.07 0.40
N GLU A 135 6.74 -20.32 0.27
CA GLU A 135 7.18 -19.40 1.31
C GLU A 135 6.12 -18.32 1.54
N ARG A 136 5.70 -18.16 2.81
CA ARG A 136 4.70 -17.18 3.21
C ARG A 136 5.33 -16.09 4.04
N GLN A 137 4.99 -14.85 3.73
CA GLN A 137 5.41 -13.71 4.52
C GLN A 137 4.66 -13.73 5.86
N PRO A 138 5.37 -13.82 7.00
CA PRO A 138 4.73 -13.80 8.31
C PRO A 138 4.25 -12.38 8.65
N ILE A 139 3.01 -12.26 9.12
CA ILE A 139 2.41 -11.01 9.57
C ILE A 139 1.95 -11.20 11.02
N GLN A 140 2.35 -10.29 11.91
CA GLN A 140 1.87 -10.29 13.29
C GLN A 140 0.40 -9.84 13.35
N LYS A 141 -0.40 -10.46 14.21
CA LYS A 141 -1.84 -10.18 14.33
C LYS A 141 -2.13 -8.70 14.58
N HIS A 142 -1.50 -8.11 15.59
CA HIS A 142 -1.68 -6.70 15.94
C HIS A 142 -1.27 -5.75 14.81
N LEU A 143 -0.29 -6.13 14.00
CA LEU A 143 0.14 -5.34 12.85
C LEU A 143 -0.91 -5.40 11.74
N MET A 144 -1.49 -6.57 11.46
CA MET A 144 -2.61 -6.67 10.51
C MET A 144 -3.82 -5.85 10.97
N GLU A 145 -4.18 -5.90 12.25
CA GLU A 145 -5.27 -5.09 12.82
C GLU A 145 -5.00 -3.58 12.67
N MET A 146 -3.77 -3.13 12.94
CA MET A 146 -3.35 -1.74 12.73
C MET A 146 -3.48 -1.32 11.26
N LEU A 147 -3.03 -2.16 10.32
CA LEU A 147 -3.10 -1.88 8.89
C LEU A 147 -4.56 -1.78 8.41
N ILE A 148 -5.42 -2.71 8.85
CA ILE A 148 -6.86 -2.69 8.55
C ILE A 148 -7.51 -1.40 9.03
N ASP A 149 -7.23 -0.99 10.26
CA ASP A 149 -7.78 0.24 10.82
C ASP A 149 -7.29 1.49 10.07
N GLN A 150 -6.00 1.55 9.76
CA GLN A 150 -5.43 2.63 8.95
C GLN A 150 -6.10 2.70 7.57
N SER A 151 -6.25 1.58 6.87
CA SER A 151 -6.87 1.55 5.54
C SER A 151 -8.31 2.06 5.54
N ALA A 152 -9.09 1.76 6.58
CA ALA A 152 -10.45 2.28 6.69
C ALA A 152 -10.48 3.80 6.82
N ARG A 153 -9.58 4.41 7.63
CA ARG A 153 -9.51 5.87 7.84
C ARG A 153 -9.21 6.65 6.56
N PHE A 154 -8.50 6.05 5.61
CA PHE A 154 -8.11 6.72 4.37
C PHE A 154 -9.03 6.45 3.19
N LEU A 155 -10.06 5.63 3.36
CA LEU A 155 -10.98 5.28 2.28
C LEU A 155 -11.73 6.50 1.72
N ASP A 156 -12.08 7.44 2.62
CA ASP A 156 -12.84 8.65 2.28
C ASP A 156 -11.96 9.88 1.98
N ASN A 157 -10.63 9.76 2.08
CA ASN A 157 -9.71 10.84 1.74
C ASN A 157 -9.19 10.66 0.31
N ASP A 158 -9.94 11.13 -0.69
CA ASP A 158 -9.65 10.87 -2.11
C ASP A 158 -8.23 11.23 -2.54
N SER A 159 -7.71 12.39 -2.12
CA SER A 159 -6.35 12.80 -2.50
C SER A 159 -5.30 11.85 -1.94
N PHE A 160 -5.43 11.47 -0.67
CA PHE A 160 -4.45 10.61 -0.02
C PHE A 160 -4.61 9.14 -0.42
N LYS A 161 -5.85 8.68 -0.61
CA LYS A 161 -6.20 7.37 -1.16
C LYS A 161 -5.56 7.18 -2.54
N ASN A 162 -5.68 8.17 -3.43
CA ASN A 162 -5.12 8.07 -4.77
C ASN A 162 -3.59 7.92 -4.73
N ASP A 163 -2.90 8.69 -3.89
CA ASP A 163 -1.46 8.53 -3.70
C ASP A 163 -1.09 7.15 -3.15
N LEU A 164 -1.86 6.63 -2.18
CA LEU A 164 -1.72 5.27 -1.65
C LEU A 164 -1.88 4.22 -2.77
N LEU A 165 -2.89 4.38 -3.62
CA LEU A 165 -3.12 3.47 -4.74
C LEU A 165 -1.96 3.52 -5.74
N ILE A 166 -1.49 4.71 -6.13
CA ILE A 166 -0.37 4.87 -7.06
C ILE A 166 0.92 4.28 -6.48
N ILE A 167 1.20 4.45 -5.19
CA ILE A 167 2.42 3.89 -4.58
C ILE A 167 2.37 2.37 -4.52
N GLY A 168 1.19 1.79 -4.25
CA GLY A 168 1.03 0.34 -4.25
C GLY A 168 1.12 -0.27 -5.65
N GLU A 169 0.57 0.39 -6.67
CA GLU A 169 0.80 0.03 -8.07
C GLU A 169 2.29 0.11 -8.43
N SER A 170 2.96 1.20 -8.02
CA SER A 170 4.39 1.38 -8.25
C SER A 170 5.20 0.23 -7.65
N GLY A 171 4.85 -0.23 -6.45
CA GLY A 171 5.45 -1.40 -5.84
C GLY A 171 5.30 -2.69 -6.64
N GLY A 172 4.10 -2.94 -7.16
CA GLY A 172 3.85 -4.07 -8.06
C GLY A 172 4.70 -3.98 -9.33
N MET A 173 4.75 -2.81 -9.96
CA MET A 173 5.56 -2.56 -11.16
C MET A 173 7.06 -2.77 -10.90
N TYR A 174 7.55 -2.37 -9.72
CA TYR A 174 8.93 -2.64 -9.31
C TYR A 174 9.22 -4.15 -9.24
N GLN A 175 8.31 -4.92 -8.65
CA GLN A 175 8.45 -6.38 -8.55
C GLN A 175 8.38 -7.10 -9.90
N ASP A 176 7.68 -6.52 -10.87
CA ASP A 176 7.59 -7.04 -12.24
C ASP A 176 8.70 -6.47 -13.15
N GLU A 177 9.74 -5.86 -12.58
CA GLU A 177 10.91 -5.29 -13.27
C GLU A 177 10.57 -4.14 -14.24
N LEU A 178 9.40 -3.53 -14.09
CA LEU A 178 8.95 -2.35 -14.86
C LEU A 178 9.46 -1.06 -14.21
N PHE A 179 10.79 -0.96 -14.05
CA PHE A 179 11.46 0.09 -13.27
C PHE A 179 11.13 1.52 -13.70
N SER A 180 11.04 1.79 -15.01
CA SER A 180 10.69 3.12 -15.51
C SER A 180 9.27 3.54 -15.11
N ILE A 181 8.32 2.60 -15.10
CA ILE A 181 6.92 2.87 -14.72
C ILE A 181 6.82 3.05 -13.20
N SER A 182 7.45 2.16 -12.43
CA SER A 182 7.55 2.32 -10.98
C SER A 182 8.15 3.68 -10.62
N PHE A 183 9.26 4.07 -11.25
CA PHE A 183 9.90 5.35 -10.98
C PHE A 183 8.96 6.53 -11.23
N LEU A 184 8.26 6.54 -12.37
CA LEU A 184 7.35 7.64 -12.71
C LEU A 184 6.16 7.71 -11.76
N ASN A 185 5.55 6.58 -11.41
CA ASN A 185 4.44 6.53 -10.46
C ASN A 185 4.87 6.99 -9.06
N SER A 186 6.03 6.51 -8.59
CA SER A 186 6.61 6.97 -7.32
C SER A 186 6.89 8.48 -7.33
N TRP A 187 7.41 9.02 -8.43
CA TRP A 187 7.67 10.46 -8.56
C TRP A 187 6.38 11.29 -8.54
N ILE A 188 5.30 10.83 -9.17
CA ILE A 188 3.99 11.50 -9.11
C ILE A 188 3.52 11.64 -7.66
N VAL A 189 3.67 10.59 -6.85
CA VAL A 189 3.34 10.61 -5.42
C VAL A 189 4.24 11.60 -4.66
N ILE A 190 5.54 11.63 -4.94
CA ILE A 190 6.47 12.60 -4.34
C ILE A 190 6.04 14.04 -4.66
N GLU A 191 5.71 14.34 -5.92
CA GLU A 191 5.24 15.67 -6.32
C GLU A 191 3.97 16.07 -5.57
N SER A 192 2.99 15.17 -5.54
CA SER A 192 1.70 15.32 -4.84
C SER A 192 1.90 15.59 -3.34
N VAL A 193 2.78 14.83 -2.67
CA VAL A 193 3.10 15.02 -1.25
C VAL A 193 3.79 16.36 -1.01
N ILE A 194 4.83 16.70 -1.78
CA ILE A 194 5.57 17.96 -1.63
C ILE A 194 4.62 19.16 -1.79
N GLU A 195 3.71 19.10 -2.76
CA GLU A 195 2.70 20.13 -2.99
C GLU A 195 1.77 20.29 -1.79
N ARG A 196 1.21 19.20 -1.25
CA ARG A 196 0.36 19.27 -0.03
C ARG A 196 1.12 19.81 1.18
N VAL A 197 2.37 19.41 1.36
CA VAL A 197 3.22 19.92 2.46
C VAL A 197 3.46 21.42 2.28
N TRP A 198 3.68 21.88 1.05
CA TRP A 198 3.82 23.30 0.72
C TRP A 198 2.54 24.08 1.02
N GLU A 199 1.39 23.57 0.58
CA GLU A 199 0.10 24.22 0.84
C GLU A 199 -0.20 24.37 2.33
N LYS A 200 0.11 23.35 3.13
CA LYS A 200 0.01 23.38 4.59
C LYS A 200 0.98 24.39 5.18
N PHE A 201 2.25 24.35 4.78
CA PHE A 201 3.26 25.31 5.23
C PHE A 201 2.84 26.75 4.96
N VAL A 202 2.40 27.07 3.74
CA VAL A 202 1.95 28.42 3.37
C VAL A 202 0.70 28.83 4.16
N LYS A 203 -0.23 27.91 4.43
CA LYS A 203 -1.43 28.18 5.22
C LYS A 203 -1.08 28.62 6.64
N ASP A 204 -0.06 28.01 7.24
CA ASP A 204 0.38 28.21 8.62
C ASP A 204 1.28 29.46 8.79
N LEU A 205 1.75 30.06 7.70
CA LEU A 205 2.50 31.31 7.75
C LEU A 205 1.64 32.46 8.30
N LYS A 206 2.20 33.21 9.24
CA LYS A 206 1.64 34.47 9.77
C LYS A 206 1.81 35.62 8.76
N ARG A 207 1.15 35.50 7.60
CA ARG A 207 1.20 36.43 6.47
C ARG A 207 -0.19 36.82 6.02
N THR A 208 -0.29 37.91 5.26
CA THR A 208 -1.55 38.37 4.67
C THR A 208 -2.12 37.31 3.72
N LYS A 209 -3.42 37.42 3.40
CA LYS A 209 -4.06 36.48 2.46
C LYS A 209 -3.44 36.61 1.07
N GLU A 210 -3.10 37.84 0.68
CA GLU A 210 -2.51 38.21 -0.61
C GLU A 210 -1.09 37.61 -0.74
N GLU A 211 -0.25 37.75 0.28
CA GLU A 211 1.08 37.12 0.32
C GLU A 211 0.98 35.59 0.23
N ARG A 212 0.06 34.97 0.99
CA ARG A 212 -0.15 33.52 0.93
C ARG A 212 -0.66 33.06 -0.43
N GLN A 213 -1.54 33.82 -1.07
CA GLN A 213 -2.02 33.51 -2.41
C GLN A 213 -0.89 33.63 -3.44
N ALA A 214 0.00 34.62 -3.31
CA ALA A 214 1.17 34.75 -4.17
C ALA A 214 2.12 33.54 -4.07
N LEU A 215 2.26 32.95 -2.88
CA LEU A 215 3.04 31.72 -2.66
C LEU A 215 2.33 30.44 -3.15
N LYS A 216 1.00 30.48 -3.32
CA LYS A 216 0.20 29.35 -3.85
C LYS A 216 -0.01 29.39 -5.36
N ASN A 217 0.15 30.55 -5.99
CA ASN A 217 -0.12 30.69 -7.42
C ASN A 217 0.86 29.84 -8.24
N HIS A 218 0.37 28.69 -8.70
CA HIS A 218 1.09 27.58 -9.34
C HIS A 218 1.91 27.93 -10.58
N HIS A 219 1.61 29.02 -11.27
CA HIS A 219 2.27 29.31 -12.56
C HIS A 219 3.77 29.63 -12.43
N SER A 220 4.24 30.04 -11.24
CA SER A 220 5.65 30.33 -10.99
C SER A 220 6.36 29.30 -10.12
N TRP A 221 5.62 28.49 -9.37
CA TRP A 221 6.19 27.52 -8.44
C TRP A 221 6.17 26.11 -9.03
N SER A 222 7.26 25.40 -8.84
CA SER A 222 7.43 24.01 -9.29
C SER A 222 8.00 23.21 -8.13
N THR A 223 7.99 21.88 -8.24
CA THR A 223 8.58 21.00 -7.24
C THR A 223 10.02 21.39 -6.89
N SER A 224 10.80 21.89 -7.87
CA SER A 224 12.16 22.40 -7.61
C SER A 224 12.17 23.58 -6.64
N HIS A 225 11.27 24.54 -6.82
CA HIS A 225 11.16 25.70 -5.94
C HIS A 225 10.70 25.31 -4.53
N TYR A 226 9.78 24.32 -4.42
CA TYR A 226 9.35 23.79 -3.13
C TYR A 226 10.51 23.12 -2.38
N ILE A 227 11.28 22.27 -3.08
CA ILE A 227 12.46 21.60 -2.52
C ILE A 227 13.47 22.63 -2.00
N GLU A 228 13.82 23.64 -2.81
CA GLU A 228 14.73 24.72 -2.42
C GLU A 228 14.22 25.48 -1.19
N ALA A 229 12.93 25.83 -1.16
CA ALA A 229 12.33 26.51 -0.02
C ALA A 229 12.38 25.66 1.27
N PHE A 230 12.12 24.35 1.16
CA PHE A 230 12.21 23.45 2.32
C PHE A 230 13.63 23.30 2.84
N THR A 231 14.63 23.27 1.96
CA THR A 231 16.04 23.29 2.35
C THR A 231 16.42 24.58 3.05
N PHE A 232 16.02 25.76 2.54
CA PHE A 232 16.28 27.03 3.22
C PHE A 232 15.56 27.17 4.56
N SER A 233 14.46 26.44 4.75
CA SER A 233 13.73 26.40 6.02
C SER A 233 14.22 25.31 6.99
N GLU A 234 15.33 24.63 6.68
CA GLU A 234 15.91 23.53 7.47
C GLU A 234 14.96 22.34 7.70
N LYS A 235 13.89 22.22 6.90
CA LYS A 235 12.98 21.06 6.93
C LYS A 235 13.50 19.87 6.12
N LEU A 236 14.37 20.15 5.16
CA LEU A 236 15.01 19.19 4.29
C LEU A 236 16.52 19.39 4.39
N ASP A 237 17.25 18.35 4.79
CA ASP A 237 18.70 18.40 4.91
C ASP A 237 19.39 18.41 3.53
N SER A 238 20.72 18.56 3.52
CA SER A 238 21.49 18.62 2.27
C SER A 238 21.43 17.31 1.49
N LYS A 239 21.40 16.15 2.17
CA LYS A 239 21.32 14.84 1.54
C LYS A 239 19.97 14.63 0.85
N GLY A 240 18.88 14.96 1.53
CA GLY A 240 17.53 14.95 0.98
C GLY A 240 17.40 15.89 -0.21
N TYR A 241 17.95 17.11 -0.12
CA TYR A 241 17.99 18.06 -1.25
C TYR A 241 18.69 17.49 -2.48
N GLU A 242 19.89 16.92 -2.30
CA GLU A 242 20.64 16.30 -3.39
C GLU A 242 19.87 15.14 -4.01
N CYS A 243 19.23 14.32 -3.18
CA CYS A 243 18.43 13.18 -3.61
C CYS A 243 17.23 13.61 -4.48
N PHE A 244 16.39 14.52 -3.98
CA PHE A 244 15.26 15.03 -4.75
C PHE A 244 15.72 15.71 -6.05
N THR A 245 16.84 16.43 -6.02
CA THR A 245 17.41 17.05 -7.23
C THR A 245 17.85 15.99 -8.26
N LYS A 246 18.48 14.90 -7.82
CA LYS A 246 18.87 13.78 -8.70
C LYS A 246 17.64 13.10 -9.30
N LEU A 247 16.65 12.74 -8.50
CA LEU A 247 15.40 12.11 -8.97
C LEU A 247 14.64 13.00 -9.95
N ARG A 248 14.51 14.30 -9.65
CA ARG A 248 13.89 15.27 -10.55
C ARG A 248 14.59 15.36 -11.91
N LYS A 249 15.93 15.39 -11.91
CA LYS A 249 16.73 15.39 -13.15
C LYS A 249 16.48 14.11 -13.94
N LEU A 250 16.49 12.95 -13.28
CA LEU A 250 16.20 11.67 -13.93
C LEU A 250 14.78 11.63 -14.53
N ARG A 251 13.77 12.14 -13.81
CA ARG A 251 12.41 12.28 -14.35
C ARG A 251 12.38 13.14 -15.60
N ASN A 252 13.06 14.28 -15.59
CA ASN A 252 13.14 15.15 -16.76
C ASN A 252 13.84 14.46 -17.94
N ASP A 253 14.88 13.66 -17.68
CA ASP A 253 15.56 12.88 -18.71
C ASP A 253 14.64 11.78 -19.31
N ILE A 254 13.86 11.08 -18.48
CA ILE A 254 12.90 10.07 -18.94
C ILE A 254 11.84 10.72 -19.82
N VAL A 255 11.17 11.78 -19.31
CA VAL A 255 10.02 12.42 -19.97
C VAL A 255 10.43 13.21 -21.21
N HIS A 256 11.49 14.01 -21.13
CA HIS A 256 11.85 14.95 -22.20
C HIS A 256 12.96 14.44 -23.12
N ARG A 257 13.89 13.64 -22.60
CA ARG A 257 15.03 13.11 -23.38
C ARG A 257 14.82 11.67 -23.82
N LYS A 258 13.66 11.08 -23.51
CA LYS A 258 13.29 9.69 -23.84
C LYS A 258 14.34 8.70 -23.34
N LYS A 259 14.97 8.97 -22.19
CA LYS A 259 15.88 8.02 -21.54
C LYS A 259 15.08 6.77 -21.21
N ARG A 260 15.40 5.66 -21.88
CA ARG A 260 14.62 4.41 -21.78
C ARG A 260 14.95 3.61 -20.53
N GLU A 261 16.17 3.73 -20.03
CA GLU A 261 16.70 2.88 -18.97
C GLU A 261 16.71 3.61 -17.63
N VAL A 262 15.82 3.16 -16.74
CA VAL A 262 15.88 3.42 -15.31
C VAL A 262 16.42 2.18 -14.65
N THR A 263 17.51 2.31 -13.89
CA THR A 263 18.09 1.17 -13.16
C THR A 263 17.16 0.74 -12.03
N GLN A 264 17.27 -0.53 -11.62
CA GLN A 264 16.56 -1.06 -10.47
C GLN A 264 16.78 -0.18 -9.21
N GLU A 265 18.02 0.27 -8.99
CA GLU A 265 18.36 1.13 -7.87
C GLU A 265 17.66 2.50 -7.93
N ASN A 266 17.63 3.15 -9.10
CA ASN A 266 16.93 4.42 -9.26
C ASN A 266 15.43 4.27 -8.97
N ALA A 267 14.80 3.21 -9.47
CA ALA A 267 13.39 2.94 -9.21
C ALA A 267 13.13 2.64 -7.73
N TRP A 268 14.00 1.85 -7.10
CA TRP A 268 13.92 1.53 -5.68
C TRP A 268 14.06 2.77 -4.78
N ASN A 269 15.05 3.61 -5.05
CA ASN A 269 15.28 4.82 -4.25
C ASN A 269 14.10 5.80 -4.38
N CYS A 270 13.54 5.96 -5.59
CA CYS A 270 12.32 6.76 -5.80
C CYS A 270 11.11 6.17 -5.04
N LEU A 271 10.89 4.86 -5.15
CA LEU A 271 9.81 4.14 -4.47
C LEU A 271 9.92 4.25 -2.95
N ASN A 272 11.10 4.02 -2.39
CA ASN A 272 11.34 4.10 -0.94
C ASN A 272 11.11 5.51 -0.39
N ILE A 273 11.52 6.55 -1.12
CA ILE A 273 11.26 7.93 -0.71
C ILE A 273 9.76 8.21 -0.72
N ALA A 274 9.05 7.82 -1.79
CA ALA A 274 7.61 7.97 -1.86
C ALA A 274 6.88 7.21 -0.73
N ILE A 275 7.30 5.97 -0.43
CA ILE A 275 6.81 5.19 0.71
C ILE A 275 7.05 5.92 2.04
N THR A 276 8.24 6.46 2.24
CA THR A 276 8.63 7.15 3.48
C THR A 276 7.82 8.43 3.67
N LEU A 277 7.65 9.22 2.61
CA LEU A 277 6.81 10.41 2.65
C LEU A 277 5.35 10.08 3.01
N ILE A 278 4.79 9.04 2.40
CA ILE A 278 3.43 8.57 2.73
C ILE A 278 3.37 8.05 4.17
N TYR A 279 4.37 7.27 4.59
CA TYR A 279 4.47 6.77 5.96
C TYR A 279 4.50 7.91 6.99
N ASN A 280 5.29 8.95 6.75
CA ASN A 280 5.36 10.11 7.63
C ASN A 280 4.02 10.84 7.72
N GLN A 281 3.29 10.93 6.59
CA GLN A 281 1.94 11.49 6.57
C GLN A 281 0.92 10.59 7.31
N LEU A 282 0.99 9.26 7.15
CA LEU A 282 0.14 8.29 7.87
C LEU A 282 0.28 8.44 9.39
N ASN A 283 1.51 8.64 9.87
CA ASN A 283 1.82 8.78 11.29
C ASN A 283 1.79 10.22 11.79
N GLN A 284 1.43 11.18 10.92
CA GLN A 284 1.33 12.61 11.25
C GLN A 284 2.61 13.18 11.89
N LEU A 285 3.78 12.76 11.38
CA LEU A 285 5.06 13.28 11.87
C LEU A 285 5.14 14.79 11.66
N GLU A 286 5.83 15.47 12.57
CA GLU A 286 5.99 16.93 12.52
C GLU A 286 6.79 17.35 11.27
N ASN A 287 7.86 16.63 10.96
CA ASN A 287 8.60 16.78 9.72
C ASN A 287 8.17 15.70 8.70
N PRO A 288 7.48 16.05 7.61
CA PRO A 288 7.11 15.09 6.59
C PRO A 288 8.31 14.51 5.82
N PHE A 289 9.48 15.14 5.90
CA PHE A 289 10.73 14.68 5.27
C PHE A 289 11.63 13.88 6.22
N GLU A 290 11.17 13.56 7.42
CA GLU A 290 11.92 12.73 8.38
C GLU A 290 12.33 11.40 7.73
N ASP A 291 13.57 10.98 8.00
CA ASP A 291 14.19 9.74 7.51
C ASP A 291 14.37 9.58 5.99
N VAL A 292 14.07 10.60 5.17
CA VAL A 292 14.24 10.54 3.71
C VAL A 292 15.71 10.27 3.34
N GLU A 293 16.65 10.83 4.10
CA GLU A 293 18.09 10.68 3.91
C GLU A 293 18.59 9.26 4.19
N TYR A 294 17.94 8.51 5.09
CA TYR A 294 18.33 7.15 5.44
C TYR A 294 17.87 6.10 4.43
N GLN A 295 16.91 6.46 3.58
CA GLN A 295 16.43 5.58 2.50
C GLN A 295 17.34 5.55 1.28
N ILE A 296 18.35 6.41 1.26
CA ILE A 296 19.30 6.51 0.17
C ILE A 296 20.35 5.42 0.35
N LYS A 297 20.23 4.33 -0.40
CA LYS A 297 21.42 3.51 -0.68
C LYS A 297 22.37 4.39 -1.48
N GLU A 298 23.60 4.56 -1.00
CA GLU A 298 24.58 5.46 -1.61
C GLU A 298 24.66 5.18 -3.11
N PHE A 299 24.27 6.17 -3.92
CA PHE A 299 24.28 6.14 -5.39
C PHE A 299 25.70 6.10 -5.99
N ASP A 300 26.70 5.74 -5.19
CA ASP A 300 28.11 5.77 -5.55
C ASP A 300 28.56 4.35 -5.95
N SER A 301 28.24 3.99 -7.19
CA SER A 301 28.95 2.97 -7.98
C SER A 301 29.08 3.42 -9.43
#